data_AF-A0A2D2DV16-F1
#
_entry.id   AF-A0A2D2DV16-F1
#
_cell.length_a   1.000
_cell.length_b   1.000
_cell.length_c   1.000
_cell.angle_alpha   90.00
_cell.angle_beta   90.00
_cell.angle_gamma   90.00
#
_symmetry.space_group_name_H-M   'P 1'
#
loop_
_entity.id
_entity.type
_entity.pdbx_description
1 polymer ?
#
loop_
_entity_poly.entity_id
_entity_poly.type
_entity_poly.pdbx_seq_one_letter_code
_entity_poly.pdbx_strand_id
1 'polypeptide(L)'
;MTVAWYGHLKNMSSKAWWYAALVSWAIALFEYLLQVPANRIGHTQYSLAQLKILQEAITLTVFVPFAMFYMGEPFKLDYAWAGLCLVGAVYFIFRS
;
A
#
# COMPACT_ATOMS: atom_id res chain seq x y z
N MET A 1 3.20 0.71 3.75
CA MET A 1 4.07 -0.28 3.09
C MET A 1 4.80 0.31 1.89
N THR A 2 4.16 1.17 1.09
CA THR A 2 4.73 1.71 -0.16
C THR A 2 6.15 2.30 -0.02
N VAL A 3 6.41 3.08 1.03
CA VAL A 3 7.72 3.73 1.21
C VAL A 3 8.82 2.72 1.55
N ALA A 4 8.54 1.79 2.47
CA ALA A 4 9.49 0.73 2.82
C ALA A 4 9.85 -0.15 1.61
N TRP A 5 8.89 -0.40 0.73
CA TRP A 5 9.05 -1.32 -0.41
C TRP A 5 9.70 -0.66 -1.64
N TYR A 6 9.38 0.61 -1.93
CA TYR A 6 9.82 1.25 -3.17
C TYR A 6 10.70 2.48 -2.95
N GLY A 7 10.66 3.09 -1.77
CA GLY A 7 11.38 4.34 -1.49
C GLY A 7 12.90 4.23 -1.64
N HIS A 8 13.46 3.06 -1.33
CA HIS A 8 14.88 2.79 -1.47
C HIS A 8 15.34 2.72 -2.94
N LEU A 9 14.44 2.44 -3.89
CA LEU A 9 14.78 2.40 -5.32
C LEU A 9 15.19 3.78 -5.84
N LYS A 10 14.59 4.85 -5.33
CA LYS A 10 14.96 6.22 -5.72
C LYS A 10 16.20 6.73 -4.98
N ASN A 11 16.25 6.54 -3.67
CA ASN A 11 17.24 7.22 -2.82
C ASN A 11 18.48 6.38 -2.50
N MET A 12 18.45 5.07 -2.79
CA MET A 12 19.49 4.13 -2.36
C MET A 12 19.86 3.13 -3.47
N SER A 13 19.59 3.47 -4.74
CA SER A 13 19.91 2.61 -5.89
C SER A 13 21.41 2.30 -6.02
N SER A 14 22.28 3.20 -5.57
CA SER A 14 23.74 3.03 -5.57
C SER A 14 24.30 2.41 -4.29
N LYS A 15 23.48 2.20 -3.25
CA LYS A 15 23.92 1.60 -1.99
C LYS A 15 23.79 0.07 -2.04
N ALA A 16 24.58 -0.60 -1.22
CA ALA A 16 24.49 -2.05 -1.09
C ALA A 16 23.09 -2.48 -0.62
N TRP A 17 22.58 -3.59 -1.17
CA TRP A 17 21.22 -4.06 -0.93
C TRP A 17 20.89 -4.27 0.55
N TRP A 18 21.87 -4.70 1.36
CA TRP A 18 21.68 -4.93 2.79
C TRP A 18 21.42 -3.63 3.57
N TYR A 19 21.99 -2.51 3.12
CA TYR A 19 21.72 -1.20 3.71
C TYR A 19 20.29 -0.75 3.41
N ALA A 20 19.86 -0.91 2.15
CA ALA A 20 18.47 -0.65 1.77
C ALA A 20 17.50 -1.53 2.57
N ALA A 21 17.81 -2.82 2.74
CA ALA A 21 17.00 -3.75 3.51
C ALA A 21 16.85 -3.33 4.98
N LEU A 22 17.94 -2.92 5.66
CA LEU A 22 17.88 -2.47 7.05
C LEU A 22 17.01 -1.22 7.23
N VAL A 23 17.15 -0.23 6.35
CA VAL A 23 16.33 0.99 6.40
C VAL A 23 14.87 0.68 6.09
N SER A 24 14.60 -0.10 5.05
CA SER A 24 13.26 -0.55 4.69
C SER A 24 12.59 -1.31 5.84
N TRP A 25 13.34 -2.13 6.58
CA TRP A 25 12.81 -2.87 7.72
C TRP A 25 12.44 -1.96 8.89
N ALA A 26 13.27 -0.94 9.18
CA ALA A 26 12.95 0.06 10.18
C ALA A 26 11.66 0.84 9.83
N ILE A 27 11.50 1.25 8.56
CA ILE A 27 10.28 1.93 8.09
C ILE A 27 9.08 0.99 8.17
N ALA A 28 9.23 -0.26 7.73
CA ALA A 28 8.16 -1.26 7.77
C ALA A 28 7.68 -1.51 9.21
N LEU A 29 8.58 -1.51 10.20
CA LEU A 29 8.20 -1.65 11.61
C LEU A 29 7.25 -0.55 12.06
N PHE A 30 7.55 0.72 11.75
CA PHE A 30 6.66 1.84 12.09
C PHE A 30 5.29 1.71 11.41
N GLU A 31 5.27 1.35 10.14
CA GLU A 31 4.01 1.15 9.42
C GLU A 31 3.20 -0.03 10.00
N TYR A 32 3.87 -1.11 10.43
CA TYR A 32 3.22 -2.25 11.11
C TYR A 32 2.64 -1.87 12.46
N LEU A 33 3.33 -1.03 13.24
CA LEU A 33 2.83 -0.55 14.54
C LEU A 33 1.51 0.21 14.41
N LEU A 34 1.24 0.85 13.27
CA LEU A 34 -0.04 1.48 12.97
C LEU A 34 -1.06 0.50 12.37
N GLN A 35 -0.61 -0.37 11.46
CA GLN A 35 -1.48 -1.29 10.72
C GLN A 35 -2.09 -2.38 11.62
N VAL A 36 -1.33 -2.92 12.58
CA VAL A 36 -1.82 -3.96 13.49
C VAL A 36 -2.99 -3.50 14.37
N PRO A 37 -2.91 -2.38 15.10
CA PRO A 37 -4.05 -1.89 15.89
C PRO A 37 -5.23 -1.47 15.00
N ALA A 38 -4.96 -0.86 13.83
CA ALA A 38 -6.02 -0.50 12.88
C ALA A 38 -6.82 -1.74 12.42
N ASN A 39 -6.15 -2.84 12.09
CA ASN A 39 -6.81 -4.09 11.73
C ASN A 39 -7.58 -4.72 12.89
N ARG A 40 -7.04 -4.66 14.12
CA ARG A 40 -7.75 -5.16 15.32
C ARG A 40 -9.03 -4.40 15.58
N ILE A 41 -8.99 -3.07 15.47
CA ILE A 41 -10.18 -2.22 15.61
C ILE A 41 -11.16 -2.48 14.46
N GLY A 42 -10.67 -2.53 13.22
CA GLY A 42 -11.49 -2.79 12.05
C GLY A 42 -12.20 -4.16 12.11
N HIS A 43 -11.55 -5.20 12.65
CA HIS A 43 -12.14 -6.54 12.80
C HIS A 43 -13.32 -6.58 13.80
N THR A 44 -13.59 -5.50 14.53
CA THR A 44 -14.81 -5.38 15.34
C THR A 44 -16.04 -5.06 14.49
N GLN A 45 -15.86 -4.50 13.29
CA GLN A 45 -16.95 -4.03 12.41
C GLN A 45 -16.97 -4.75 11.05
N TYR A 46 -15.81 -5.20 10.58
CA TYR A 46 -15.63 -5.79 9.25
C TYR A 46 -15.14 -7.23 9.35
N SER A 47 -15.56 -8.06 8.38
CA SER A 47 -14.99 -9.40 8.20
C SER A 47 -13.54 -9.33 7.75
N LEU A 48 -12.79 -10.43 7.92
CA LEU A 48 -11.41 -10.52 7.44
C LEU A 48 -11.28 -10.22 5.94
N ALA A 49 -12.23 -10.67 5.12
CA ALA A 49 -12.26 -10.42 3.69
C ALA A 49 -12.46 -8.93 3.38
N GLN A 50 -13.38 -8.27 4.08
CA GLN A 50 -13.63 -6.83 3.96
C GLN A 50 -12.40 -6.01 4.34
N LEU A 51 -11.71 -6.37 5.43
CA LEU A 51 -10.46 -5.71 5.83
C LEU A 51 -9.36 -5.85 4.77
N LYS A 52 -9.24 -7.03 4.15
CA LYS A 52 -8.26 -7.26 3.09
C LYS A 52 -8.53 -6.36 1.88
N ILE A 53 -9.77 -6.29 1.40
CA ILE A 53 -10.11 -5.45 0.26
C ILE A 53 -9.97 -3.97 0.57
N LEU A 54 -10.37 -3.53 1.77
CA LEU A 54 -10.13 -2.16 2.23
C LEU A 54 -8.63 -1.81 2.18
N GLN A 55 -7.78 -2.73 2.64
CA GLN A 55 -6.34 -2.55 2.59
C GLN A 55 -5.81 -2.43 1.15
N GLU A 56 -6.28 -3.24 0.21
CA GLU A 56 -5.87 -3.13 -1.19
C GLU A 56 -6.32 -1.78 -1.80
N ALA A 57 -7.51 -1.30 -1.44
CA ALA A 57 -7.99 0.01 -1.85
C ALA A 57 -7.08 1.14 -1.35
N ILE A 58 -6.81 1.15 -0.05
CA ILE A 58 -5.91 2.12 0.57
C ILE A 58 -4.51 2.03 -0.06
N THR A 59 -4.02 0.81 -0.30
CA THR A 59 -2.68 0.59 -0.87
C THR A 59 -2.58 1.19 -2.26
N LEU A 60 -3.56 0.95 -3.13
CA LEU A 60 -3.57 1.53 -4.48
C LEU A 60 -3.71 3.06 -4.43
N THR A 61 -4.61 3.58 -3.59
CA THR A 61 -4.83 5.03 -3.41
C THR A 61 -3.57 5.76 -2.93
N VAL A 62 -2.77 5.15 -2.04
CA VAL A 62 -1.51 5.73 -1.57
C VAL A 62 -0.37 5.50 -2.57
N PHE A 63 -0.37 4.36 -3.27
CA PHE A 63 0.65 4.00 -4.25
C PHE A 63 0.66 4.95 -5.46
N VAL A 64 -0.50 5.31 -6.00
CA VAL A 64 -0.56 6.15 -7.23
C VAL A 64 0.07 7.54 -7.03
N PRO A 65 -0.28 8.33 -5.99
CA PRO A 65 0.41 9.57 -5.67
C PRO A 65 1.90 9.37 -5.38
N PHE A 66 2.26 8.28 -4.70
CA PHE A 66 3.67 7.95 -4.46
C PHE A 66 4.43 7.72 -5.77
N ALA A 67 3.89 6.94 -6.71
CA ALA A 67 4.51 6.70 -8.00
C ALA A 67 4.68 8.01 -8.80
N MET A 68 3.64 8.85 -8.84
CA MET A 68 3.68 10.10 -9.58
C MET A 68 4.61 11.15 -8.96
N PHE A 69 4.40 11.48 -7.68
CA PHE A 69 5.08 12.61 -7.05
C PHE A 69 6.44 12.21 -6.48
N TYR A 70 6.53 11.04 -5.86
CA TYR A 70 7.78 10.59 -5.26
C TYR A 70 8.66 9.88 -6.28
N MET A 71 8.17 8.93 -7.07
CA MET A 71 9.02 8.23 -8.06
C MET A 71 9.18 9.00 -9.38
N GLY A 72 8.30 9.96 -9.66
CA GLY A 72 8.35 10.72 -10.91
C GLY A 72 7.84 9.94 -12.12
N GLU A 73 7.10 8.85 -11.89
CA GLU A 73 6.53 8.06 -12.98
C GLU A 73 5.32 8.79 -13.61
N PRO A 74 5.17 8.75 -14.94
CA PRO A 74 4.01 9.35 -15.59
C PRO A 74 2.74 8.63 -15.18
N PHE A 75 1.64 9.38 -15.04
CA PHE A 75 0.33 8.78 -14.79
C PHE A 75 -0.07 7.89 -15.96
N LYS A 76 -0.38 6.62 -15.66
CA LYS A 76 -0.88 5.65 -16.63
C LYS A 76 -2.36 5.39 -16.39
N LEU A 77 -3.13 5.27 -17.47
CA LEU A 77 -4.55 4.89 -17.41
C LEU A 77 -4.75 3.51 -16.76
N ASP A 78 -3.73 2.65 -16.77
CA ASP A 78 -3.75 1.36 -16.09
C ASP A 78 -4.05 1.49 -14.58
N TYR A 79 -3.63 2.58 -13.93
CA TYR A 79 -3.98 2.84 -12.53
C TYR A 79 -5.47 3.12 -12.36
N ALA A 80 -6.10 3.80 -13.32
CA ALA A 80 -7.54 4.04 -13.31
C ALA A 80 -8.31 2.73 -13.56
N TRP A 81 -7.86 1.90 -14.49
CA TRP A 81 -8.45 0.58 -14.73
C TRP A 81 -8.30 -0.35 -13.53
N ALA A 82 -7.13 -0.39 -12.90
CA ALA A 82 -6.91 -1.13 -11.67
C ALA A 82 -7.85 -0.64 -10.55
N GLY A 83 -8.00 0.68 -10.39
CA GLY A 83 -8.93 1.29 -9.45
C GLY A 83 -10.38 0.89 -9.72
N LEU A 84 -10.82 0.92 -10.99
CA LEU A 84 -12.16 0.50 -11.39
C LEU A 84 -12.43 -0.98 -11.08
N CYS A 85 -11.49 -1.87 -11.41
CA CYS A 85 -11.58 -3.30 -11.06
C CYS A 85 -11.68 -3.48 -9.54
N LEU A 86 -10.95 -2.68 -8.78
CA LEU A 86 -10.94 -2.75 -7.33
C LEU A 86 -12.23 -2.22 -6.68
N VAL A 87 -12.89 -1.23 -7.29
CA VAL A 87 -14.26 -0.83 -6.92
C VAL A 87 -15.23 -2.00 -7.09
N GLY A 88 -15.08 -2.79 -8.16
CA GLY A 88 -15.83 -4.03 -8.33
C GLY A 88 -15.59 -5.02 -7.18
N ALA A 89 -14.33 -5.22 -6.78
CA ALA A 89 -13.99 -6.07 -5.64
C ALA A 89 -14.59 -5.56 -4.31
N VAL A 90 -14.55 -4.25 -4.07
CA VAL A 90 -15.22 -3.61 -2.92
C VAL A 90 -16.71 -3.90 -2.94
N TYR A 91 -17.39 -3.68 -4.06
CA TYR A 91 -18.82 -3.96 -4.17
C TYR A 91 -19.17 -5.42 -3.85
N PHE A 92 -18.46 -6.39 -4.44
CA PHE A 92 -18.78 -7.81 -4.23
C PHE A 92 -18.49 -8.33 -2.82
N ILE A 93 -17.49 -7.77 -2.13
CA ILE A 93 -17.13 -8.17 -0.77
C ILE A 93 -17.94 -7.44 0.30
N PHE A 94 -18.47 -6.26 -0.01
CA PHE A 94 -19.27 -5.46 0.92
C PHE A 94 -20.79 -5.51 0.66
N ARG A 95 -21.25 -6.12 -0.44
CA ARG A 95 -22.67 -6.39 -0.65
C ARG A 95 -23.20 -7.32 0.46
N SER A 96 -24.37 -6.98 0.99
CA SER A 96 -25.09 -7.76 2.02
C SER A 96 -25.78 -8.98 1.43
#